data_AF-A0AA97EDB2-F1
#
_entry.id   AF-A0AA97EDB2-F1
#
_cell.length_a   1.000
_cell.length_b   1.000
_cell.length_c   1.000
_cell.angle_alpha   90.00
_cell.angle_beta   90.00
_cell.angle_gamma   90.00
#
_symmetry.space_group_name_H-M   'P 1'
#
loop_
_entity.id
_entity.type
_entity.pdbx_description
1 polymer ?
#
loop_
_entity_poly.entity_id
_entity_poly.type
_entity_poly.pdbx_seq_one_letter_code
_entity_poly.pdbx_strand_id
1 'polypeptide(L)'
;MGDYTIAELQTLVRAPMMTGLSVAMIDMGLVSTAIEAAAMSKQIAGAAAKYPANSIIQAAFSEATLKSGEVKLDKPEVKPEEVKSGAMIEEAIADINAAIALVDGKASAPEVMEYKQFIYDCGVAVAEAAGSGLFGTGTKVSAAEAEALDRFKLVLGL
;
A
#
# COMPACT_ATOMS: atom_id res chain seq x y z
N MET A 1 18.98 6.98 -11.74
CA MET A 1 17.83 7.67 -11.13
C MET A 1 16.78 7.72 -12.22
N GLY A 2 15.69 6.96 -12.08
CA GLY A 2 14.69 6.86 -13.15
C GLY A 2 13.87 8.13 -13.21
N ASP A 3 13.87 8.80 -14.36
CA ASP A 3 12.99 9.94 -14.61
C ASP A 3 11.56 9.41 -14.80
N TYR A 4 10.80 9.31 -13.71
CA TYR A 4 9.39 8.98 -13.76
C TYR A 4 8.57 10.24 -14.03
N THR A 5 7.60 10.14 -14.94
CA THR A 5 6.62 11.21 -15.14
C THR A 5 5.66 11.28 -13.94
N ILE A 6 4.93 12.40 -13.80
CA ILE A 6 3.93 12.53 -12.71
C ILE A 6 2.88 11.42 -12.74
N ALA A 7 2.42 11.00 -13.93
CA ALA A 7 1.46 9.90 -14.07
C ALA A 7 2.05 8.56 -13.62
N GLU A 8 3.33 8.34 -13.87
CA GLU A 8 4.05 7.15 -13.42
C GLU A 8 4.26 7.18 -11.92
N LEU A 9 4.67 8.32 -11.35
CA LEU A 9 4.76 8.51 -9.90
C LEU A 9 3.41 8.26 -9.21
N GLN A 10 2.32 8.75 -9.79
CA GLN A 10 0.97 8.49 -9.28
C GLN A 10 0.65 6.99 -9.27
N THR A 11 1.05 6.25 -10.31
CA THR A 11 0.88 4.79 -10.36
C THR A 11 1.69 4.09 -9.27
N LEU A 12 2.94 4.51 -9.09
CA LEU A 12 3.84 3.95 -8.06
C LEU A 12 3.36 4.23 -6.63
N VAL A 13 2.73 5.38 -6.41
CA VAL A 13 2.16 5.73 -5.11
C VAL A 13 0.83 5.04 -4.85
N ARG A 14 0.00 4.85 -5.88
CA ARG A 14 -1.33 4.25 -5.76
C ARG A 14 -1.26 2.80 -5.30
N ALA A 15 -0.32 1.99 -5.79
CA ALA A 15 -0.22 0.57 -5.42
C ALA A 15 -0.10 0.31 -3.90
N PRO A 16 0.89 0.86 -3.17
CA PRO A 16 0.97 0.67 -1.71
C PRO A 16 -0.20 1.30 -0.95
N MET A 17 -0.72 2.44 -1.44
CA MET A 17 -1.91 3.07 -0.85
C MET A 17 -3.16 2.19 -0.96
N MET A 18 -3.48 1.68 -2.14
CA MET A 18 -4.66 0.82 -2.35
C MET A 18 -4.51 -0.52 -1.65
N THR A 19 -3.29 -1.04 -1.54
CA THR A 19 -3.00 -2.25 -0.77
C THR A 19 -3.37 -2.06 0.71
N GLY A 20 -2.86 -1.02 1.37
CA GLY A 20 -3.22 -0.78 2.77
C GLY A 20 -4.68 -0.37 2.96
N LEU A 21 -5.24 0.42 2.04
CA LEU A 21 -6.61 0.91 2.17
C LEU A 21 -7.62 -0.22 2.01
N SER A 22 -7.43 -1.09 1.02
CA SER A 22 -8.31 -2.22 0.80
C SER A 22 -8.34 -3.17 2.01
N VAL A 23 -7.19 -3.38 2.69
CA VAL A 23 -7.13 -4.10 3.97
C VAL A 23 -7.93 -3.39 5.07
N ALA A 24 -7.73 -2.08 5.25
CA ALA A 24 -8.46 -1.29 6.26
C ALA A 24 -9.99 -1.39 6.09
N MET A 25 -10.46 -1.55 4.85
CA MET A 25 -11.89 -1.59 4.55
C MET A 25 -12.52 -2.98 4.77
N ILE A 26 -11.73 -4.07 4.89
CA ILE A 26 -12.25 -5.43 5.10
C ILE A 26 -13.07 -5.51 6.38
N ASP A 27 -12.61 -4.85 7.44
CA ASP A 27 -13.30 -4.82 8.72
C ASP A 27 -13.56 -3.40 9.20
N MET A 28 -14.44 -2.70 8.47
CA MET A 28 -14.94 -1.36 8.84
C MET A 28 -15.59 -1.28 10.24
N GLY A 29 -15.73 -2.40 10.97
CA GLY A 29 -16.44 -2.48 12.24
C GLY A 29 -15.55 -2.68 13.48
N LEU A 30 -14.32 -3.19 13.36
CA LEU A 30 -13.52 -3.58 14.52
C LEU A 30 -12.48 -2.54 14.97
N VAL A 31 -11.94 -1.69 14.09
CA VAL A 31 -10.95 -0.65 14.46
C VAL A 31 -11.26 0.72 13.86
N SER A 32 -10.82 1.76 14.58
CA SER A 32 -10.96 3.16 14.18
C SER A 32 -10.17 3.43 12.91
N THR A 33 -10.86 3.91 11.88
CA THR A 33 -10.33 4.36 10.59
C THR A 33 -9.16 5.35 10.73
N ALA A 34 -9.03 6.02 11.88
CA ALA A 34 -7.93 6.93 12.19
C ALA A 34 -6.61 6.21 12.55
N ILE A 35 -6.67 5.05 13.22
CA ILE A 35 -5.48 4.28 13.60
C ILE A 35 -4.86 3.64 12.35
N GLU A 36 -5.69 3.06 11.50
CA GLU A 36 -5.30 2.47 10.22
C GLU A 36 -4.72 3.52 9.27
N ALA A 37 -5.36 4.69 9.17
CA ALA A 37 -4.86 5.81 8.39
C ALA A 37 -3.50 6.33 8.91
N ALA A 38 -3.31 6.36 10.23
CA ALA A 38 -2.03 6.75 10.84
C ALA A 38 -0.94 5.71 10.59
N ALA A 39 -1.25 4.41 10.66
CA ALA A 39 -0.33 3.33 10.36
C ALA A 39 0.15 3.38 8.90
N MET A 40 -0.77 3.56 7.96
CA MET A 40 -0.44 3.75 6.54
C MET A 40 0.42 4.99 6.33
N SER A 41 -0.01 6.15 6.87
CA SER A 41 0.72 7.41 6.71
C SER A 41 2.16 7.30 7.22
N LYS A 42 2.37 6.60 8.34
CA LYS A 42 3.70 6.34 8.90
C LYS A 42 4.55 5.44 7.98
N GLN A 43 3.97 4.39 7.39
CA GLN A 43 4.69 3.54 6.43
C GLN A 43 5.12 4.33 5.19
N ILE A 44 4.20 5.11 4.61
CA ILE A 44 4.48 5.94 3.43
C ILE A 44 5.56 7.00 3.74
N ALA A 45 5.41 7.75 4.83
CA ALA A 45 6.37 8.79 5.21
C ALA A 45 7.76 8.24 5.58
N GLY A 46 7.83 7.00 6.08
CA GLY A 46 9.09 6.34 6.42
C GLY A 46 9.77 5.61 5.25
N ALA A 47 9.09 5.47 4.10
CA ALA A 47 9.54 4.61 3.00
C ALA A 47 10.92 5.01 2.46
N ALA A 48 11.11 6.29 2.12
CA ALA A 48 12.38 6.79 1.61
C ALA A 48 13.53 6.65 2.62
N ALA A 49 13.26 6.75 3.92
CA ALA A 49 14.28 6.52 4.95
C ALA A 49 14.62 5.04 5.12
N LYS A 50 13.64 4.14 4.99
CA LYS A 50 13.82 2.67 5.08
C LYS A 50 14.57 2.11 3.88
N TYR A 51 14.38 2.69 2.69
CA TYR A 51 14.95 2.22 1.43
C TYR A 51 15.82 3.30 0.75
N PRO A 52 16.93 3.73 1.37
CA PRO A 52 17.73 4.86 0.88
C PRO A 52 18.41 4.61 -0.47
N ALA A 53 18.62 3.34 -0.83
CA ALA A 53 19.26 2.94 -2.09
C ALA A 53 18.27 2.59 -3.21
N ASN A 54 16.97 2.57 -2.93
CA ASN A 54 15.96 2.12 -3.89
C ASN A 54 15.42 3.29 -4.72
N SER A 55 15.78 3.36 -6.00
CA SER A 55 15.43 4.51 -6.83
C SER A 55 13.92 4.62 -7.13
N ILE A 56 13.17 3.51 -7.14
CA ILE A 56 11.70 3.53 -7.30
C ILE A 56 11.08 4.24 -6.09
N ILE A 57 11.46 3.80 -4.88
CA ILE A 57 10.90 4.32 -3.64
C ILE A 57 11.34 5.77 -3.42
N GLN A 58 12.60 6.11 -3.71
CA GLN A 58 13.07 7.49 -3.63
C GLN A 58 12.30 8.41 -4.58
N ALA A 59 12.05 7.99 -5.82
CA ALA A 59 11.31 8.81 -6.77
C ALA A 59 9.87 9.08 -6.33
N ALA A 60 9.17 8.04 -5.86
CA ALA A 60 7.75 8.11 -5.52
C ALA A 60 7.45 8.64 -4.11
N PHE A 61 8.34 8.41 -3.14
CA PHE A 61 8.07 8.65 -1.72
C PHE A 61 9.08 9.55 -1.03
N SER A 62 9.94 10.26 -1.78
CA SER A 62 10.75 11.32 -1.18
C SER A 62 9.87 12.41 -0.57
N GLU A 63 10.38 13.07 0.47
CA GLU A 63 9.70 14.22 1.06
C GLU A 63 9.40 15.31 0.03
N ALA A 64 10.29 15.52 -0.95
CA ALA A 64 10.08 16.47 -2.03
C ALA A 64 8.88 16.08 -2.92
N THR A 65 8.80 14.82 -3.34
CA THR A 65 7.69 14.31 -4.16
C THR A 65 6.36 14.40 -3.40
N LEU A 66 6.32 13.96 -2.13
CA LEU A 66 5.10 13.97 -1.33
C LEU A 66 4.62 15.39 -1.00
N LYS A 67 5.54 16.36 -0.90
CA LYS A 67 5.22 17.78 -0.64
C LYS A 67 4.97 18.61 -1.90
N SER A 68 5.28 18.11 -3.10
CA SER A 68 5.09 18.88 -4.34
C SER A 68 3.61 19.09 -4.67
N GLY A 69 2.73 18.22 -4.16
CA GLY A 69 1.30 18.23 -4.46
C GLY A 69 0.96 17.71 -5.86
N GLU A 70 1.95 17.29 -6.64
CA GLU A 70 1.76 16.72 -7.98
C GLU A 70 1.29 15.28 -7.92
N VAL A 71 1.77 14.53 -6.93
CA VAL A 71 1.27 13.19 -6.60
C VAL A 71 0.20 13.32 -5.54
N LYS A 72 -0.99 12.86 -5.87
CA LYS A 72 -2.15 12.92 -4.98
C LYS A 72 -2.20 11.68 -4.11
N LEU A 73 -2.18 11.90 -2.80
CA LEU A 73 -2.45 10.89 -1.77
C LEU A 73 -3.94 10.89 -1.36
N ASP A 74 -4.81 11.38 -2.24
CA ASP A 74 -6.23 11.50 -1.94
C ASP A 74 -6.82 10.10 -1.69
N LYS A 75 -7.61 9.99 -0.62
CA LYS A 75 -8.39 8.77 -0.37
C LYS A 75 -9.37 8.62 -1.54
N PRO A 76 -9.41 7.47 -2.24
CA PRO A 76 -10.42 7.22 -3.26
C PRO A 76 -11.81 7.29 -2.63
N GLU A 77 -12.79 7.71 -3.42
CA GLU A 77 -14.18 7.66 -3.02
C GLU A 77 -14.64 6.20 -3.01
N VAL A 78 -14.70 5.60 -1.82
CA VAL A 78 -15.08 4.20 -1.64
C VAL A 78 -16.56 4.10 -1.32
N LYS A 79 -17.29 3.32 -2.12
CA LYS A 79 -18.70 3.01 -1.88
C LYS A 79 -18.82 1.76 -1.00
N PRO A 80 -19.80 1.70 -0.07
CA PRO A 80 -20.02 0.52 0.77
C PRO A 80 -20.19 -0.79 -0.01
N GLU A 81 -20.71 -0.73 -1.24
CA GLU A 81 -20.92 -1.87 -2.12
C GLU A 81 -19.59 -2.43 -2.67
N GLU A 82 -18.58 -1.57 -2.88
CA GLU A 82 -17.25 -1.95 -3.37
C GLU A 82 -16.47 -2.72 -2.30
N VAL A 83 -16.70 -2.36 -1.03
CA VAL A 83 -16.15 -3.08 0.11
C VAL A 83 -16.75 -4.48 0.21
N LYS A 84 -18.09 -4.57 0.21
CA LYS A 84 -18.80 -5.86 0.37
C LYS A 84 -18.56 -6.84 -0.77
N SER A 85 -18.33 -6.35 -1.98
CA SER A 85 -18.09 -7.18 -3.16
C SER A 85 -16.63 -7.66 -3.30
N GLY A 86 -15.71 -7.16 -2.47
CA GLY A 86 -14.28 -7.40 -2.62
C GLY A 86 -13.64 -6.63 -3.79
N ALA A 87 -14.38 -5.73 -4.45
CA ALA A 87 -13.90 -4.95 -5.60
C ALA A 87 -12.65 -4.13 -5.26
N MET A 88 -12.52 -3.68 -4.02
CA MET A 88 -11.32 -2.97 -3.56
C MET A 88 -10.05 -3.83 -3.58
N ILE A 89 -10.16 -5.13 -3.32
CA ILE A 89 -9.02 -6.05 -3.39
C ILE A 89 -8.61 -6.25 -4.85
N GLU A 90 -9.59 -6.39 -5.76
CA GLU A 90 -9.31 -6.48 -7.20
C GLU A 90 -8.66 -5.20 -7.74
N GLU A 91 -9.13 -4.03 -7.29
CA GLU A 91 -8.55 -2.74 -7.69
C GLU A 91 -7.12 -2.59 -7.17
N ALA A 92 -6.85 -2.94 -5.91
CA ALA A 92 -5.51 -2.97 -5.37
C ALA A 92 -4.60 -3.92 -6.17
N ILE A 93 -5.09 -5.11 -6.55
CA ILE A 93 -4.36 -6.05 -7.41
C ILE A 93 -4.07 -5.43 -8.79
N ALA A 94 -5.02 -4.72 -9.39
CA ALA A 94 -4.83 -4.04 -10.66
C ALA A 94 -3.73 -2.96 -10.56
N ASP A 95 -3.76 -2.15 -9.49
CA ASP A 95 -2.76 -1.11 -9.24
C ASP A 95 -1.37 -1.70 -8.96
N ILE A 96 -1.29 -2.81 -8.21
CA ILE A 96 -0.04 -3.56 -8.00
C ILE A 96 0.55 -4.01 -9.33
N ASN A 97 -0.26 -4.64 -10.19
CA ASN A 97 0.20 -5.12 -11.48
C ASN A 97 0.67 -3.96 -12.38
N ALA A 98 -0.06 -2.85 -12.41
CA ALA A 98 0.32 -1.66 -13.16
C ALA A 98 1.66 -1.09 -12.67
N ALA A 99 1.86 -1.00 -11.35
CA ALA A 99 3.09 -0.49 -10.77
C ALA A 99 4.30 -1.43 -11.02
N ILE A 100 4.11 -2.75 -10.92
CA ILE A 100 5.18 -3.73 -11.23
C ILE A 100 5.56 -3.65 -12.71
N ALA A 101 4.57 -3.64 -13.61
CA ALA A 101 4.82 -3.53 -15.05
C ALA A 101 5.53 -2.22 -15.41
N LEU A 102 5.24 -1.13 -14.70
CA LEU A 102 5.86 0.17 -14.91
C LEU A 102 7.36 0.19 -14.54
N VAL A 103 7.75 -0.51 -13.48
CA VAL A 103 9.15 -0.54 -13.01
C VAL A 103 9.98 -1.62 -13.69
N ASP A 104 9.33 -2.56 -14.36
CA ASP A 104 10.00 -3.60 -15.14
C ASP A 104 10.85 -2.97 -16.25
N GLY A 105 12.13 -3.33 -16.31
CA GLY A 105 13.11 -2.74 -17.21
C GLY A 105 13.56 -1.30 -16.88
N LYS A 106 12.98 -0.62 -15.88
CA LYS A 106 13.41 0.73 -15.43
C LYS A 106 14.28 0.71 -14.18
N ALA A 107 14.19 -0.34 -13.39
CA ALA A 107 14.93 -0.52 -12.15
C ALA A 107 15.59 -1.91 -12.11
N SER A 108 16.55 -2.08 -11.20
CA SER A 108 17.19 -3.38 -11.01
C SER A 108 16.25 -4.37 -10.30
N ALA A 109 16.45 -5.67 -10.53
CA ALA A 109 15.67 -6.72 -9.87
C ALA A 109 15.61 -6.60 -8.32
N PRO A 110 16.72 -6.26 -7.61
CA PRO A 110 16.68 -5.99 -6.18
C PRO A 110 15.77 -4.81 -5.80
N GLU A 111 15.82 -3.71 -6.56
CA GLU A 111 14.96 -2.55 -6.28
C GLU A 111 13.48 -2.89 -6.50
N VAL A 112 13.16 -3.65 -7.54
CA VAL A 112 11.80 -4.12 -7.80
C VAL A 112 11.31 -5.05 -6.68
N MET A 113 12.18 -5.93 -6.17
CA MET A 113 11.84 -6.81 -5.04
C MET A 113 11.56 -6.03 -3.76
N GLU A 114 12.39 -5.05 -3.42
CA GLU A 114 12.17 -4.17 -2.26
C GLU A 114 10.89 -3.33 -2.41
N TYR A 115 10.60 -2.85 -3.62
CA TYR A 115 9.37 -2.12 -3.88
C TYR A 115 8.12 -3.01 -3.73
N LYS A 116 8.17 -4.26 -4.19
CA LYS A 116 7.13 -5.27 -3.94
C LYS A 116 6.93 -5.53 -2.45
N GLN A 117 8.03 -5.70 -1.71
CA GLN A 117 7.98 -5.90 -0.27
C GLN A 117 7.38 -4.67 0.44
N PHE A 118 7.73 -3.47 0.01
CA PHE A 118 7.15 -2.24 0.54
C PHE A 118 5.63 -2.16 0.32
N ILE A 119 5.14 -2.51 -0.87
CA ILE A 119 3.69 -2.60 -1.14
C ILE A 119 3.02 -3.57 -0.16
N TYR A 120 3.59 -4.76 0.01
CA TYR A 120 3.05 -5.75 0.95
C TYR A 120 3.05 -5.26 2.39
N ASP A 121 4.16 -4.64 2.82
CA ASP A 121 4.33 -4.09 4.17
C ASP A 121 3.26 -3.02 4.49
N CYS A 122 2.77 -2.27 3.50
CA CYS A 122 1.65 -1.34 3.69
C CYS A 122 0.35 -2.05 4.07
N GLY A 123 0.04 -3.19 3.45
CA GLY A 123 -1.09 -4.04 3.82
C GLY A 123 -0.94 -4.63 5.21
N VAL A 124 0.24 -5.21 5.50
CA VAL A 124 0.56 -5.80 6.80
C VAL A 124 0.47 -4.77 7.93
N ALA A 125 1.04 -3.58 7.73
CA ALA A 125 1.03 -2.54 8.75
C ALA A 125 -0.38 -2.07 9.11
N VAL A 126 -1.30 -2.05 8.14
CA VAL A 126 -2.71 -1.74 8.41
C VAL A 126 -3.38 -2.88 9.16
N ALA A 127 -3.25 -4.12 8.68
CA ALA A 127 -3.83 -5.28 9.36
C ALA A 127 -3.34 -5.38 10.83
N GLU A 128 -2.03 -5.26 11.06
CA GLU A 128 -1.46 -5.34 12.41
C GLU A 128 -1.87 -4.17 13.32
N ALA A 129 -2.16 -3.00 12.75
CA ALA A 129 -2.68 -1.86 13.48
C ALA A 129 -4.17 -2.03 13.84
N ALA A 130 -4.91 -2.81 13.04
CA ALA A 130 -6.33 -3.12 13.19
C ALA A 130 -6.63 -4.27 14.18
N GLY A 131 -5.63 -4.74 14.95
CA GLY A 131 -5.78 -5.90 15.82
C GLY A 131 -7.05 -5.90 16.70
N SER A 132 -7.73 -7.04 16.74
CA SER A 132 -8.98 -7.22 17.47
C SER A 132 -8.78 -7.11 18.98
N GLY A 133 -9.55 -6.28 19.69
CA GLY A 133 -9.61 -6.24 21.15
C GLY A 133 -9.39 -4.86 21.80
N LEU A 134 -10.07 -4.62 22.93
CA LEU A 134 -9.86 -3.44 23.76
C LEU A 134 -8.39 -3.43 24.24
N PHE A 135 -7.61 -2.42 23.84
CA PHE A 135 -6.16 -2.31 24.10
C PHE A 135 -5.25 -3.35 23.41
N GLY A 136 -5.63 -3.92 22.26
CA GLY A 136 -4.72 -4.72 21.42
C GLY A 136 -4.41 -6.12 21.96
N THR A 137 -5.38 -6.75 22.64
CA THR A 137 -5.22 -8.03 23.35
C THR A 137 -5.69 -9.27 22.58
N GLY A 138 -6.31 -9.14 21.40
CA GLY A 138 -6.75 -10.25 20.57
C GLY A 138 -5.88 -10.49 19.33
N THR A 139 -6.38 -11.32 18.42
CA THR A 139 -5.72 -11.66 17.15
C THR A 139 -5.51 -10.41 16.31
N LYS A 140 -4.25 -10.11 15.98
CA LYS A 140 -3.85 -8.89 15.28
C LYS A 140 -4.38 -8.80 13.86
N VAL A 141 -4.68 -9.92 13.22
CA VAL A 141 -5.12 -10.00 11.82
C VAL A 141 -6.29 -10.98 11.77
N SER A 142 -7.41 -10.56 11.19
CA SER A 142 -8.59 -11.38 10.96
C SER A 142 -8.35 -12.39 9.82
N ALA A 143 -9.22 -13.41 9.71
CA ALA A 143 -9.12 -14.38 8.62
C ALA A 143 -9.30 -13.74 7.23
N ALA A 144 -10.18 -12.74 7.11
CA ALA A 144 -10.44 -12.05 5.86
C ALA A 144 -9.27 -11.13 5.46
N GLU A 145 -8.64 -10.44 6.42
CA GLU A 145 -7.41 -9.68 6.17
C GLU A 145 -6.26 -10.60 5.78
N ALA A 146 -6.11 -11.75 6.44
CA ALA A 146 -5.11 -12.75 6.08
C ALA A 146 -5.31 -13.27 4.65
N GLU A 147 -6.55 -13.56 4.25
CA GLU A 147 -6.88 -13.97 2.88
C GLU A 147 -6.52 -12.88 1.85
N ALA A 148 -6.83 -11.61 2.14
CA ALA A 148 -6.43 -10.49 1.29
C ALA A 148 -4.91 -10.36 1.16
N LEU A 149 -4.19 -10.47 2.28
CA LEU A 149 -2.72 -10.42 2.28
C LEU A 149 -2.12 -11.58 1.47
N ASP A 150 -2.66 -12.79 1.59
CA ASP A 150 -2.22 -13.95 0.79
C ASP A 150 -2.39 -13.70 -0.72
N ARG A 151 -3.51 -13.06 -1.11
CA ARG A 151 -3.75 -12.67 -2.51
C ARG A 151 -2.75 -11.63 -3.00
N PHE A 152 -2.44 -10.61 -2.20
CA PHE A 152 -1.42 -9.62 -2.55
C PHE A 152 -0.04 -10.23 -2.64
N LYS A 153 0.31 -11.12 -1.70
CA LYS A 153 1.57 -11.84 -1.68
C LYS A 153 1.77 -12.64 -2.97
N LEU A 154 0.73 -13.34 -3.42
CA LEU A 154 0.73 -14.10 -4.67
C LEU A 154 0.96 -13.21 -5.91
N VAL A 155 0.28 -12.07 -6.02
CA VAL A 155 0.44 -11.15 -7.16
C VAL A 155 1.81 -10.45 -7.14
N LEU A 156 2.33 -10.13 -5.97
CA LEU A 156 3.67 -9.56 -5.81
C LEU A 156 4.77 -10.59 -6.10
N GLY A 157 4.47 -11.89 -5.97
CA GLY A 157 5.44 -12.98 -6.11
C GLY A 157 6.42 -13.05 -4.93
N LEU A 158 5.90 -12.88 -3.71
CA LEU A 158 6.62 -12.92 -2.44
C LEU A 158 6.37 -14.23 -1.65
#